data_AF-A0A1W9QT08-F1
#
_entry.id   AF-A0A1W9QT08-F1
#
_cell.length_a   1.000
_cell.length_b   1.000
_cell.length_c   1.000
_cell.angle_alpha   90.00
_cell.angle_beta   90.00
_cell.angle_gamma   90.00
#
_symmetry.space_group_name_H-M   'P 1'
#
loop_
_entity.id
_entity.type
_entity.pdbx_description
1 polymer ?
#
loop_
_entity_poly.entity_id
_entity_poly.type
_entity_poly.pdbx_seq_one_letter_code
_entity_poly.pdbx_strand_id
1 'polypeptide(L)'
;MKRKNFFLVLSLTLLLAFGISNAKAQIHSTTGGGSWSDTLTWVNWKIPGAIDDVVIEGPVDVTGAECRNLVVQPNGILQNRSYTNYTLRVHGTVTNNGIIRNFPGWYNLYMTVSGDIINNGEWSNSYTYLTGDQDQTLSFTKEFSGYRLEDADPQSALIANTDLTFKNTKIDLKGSQIRLGQGGKLYLYGEWLFNGKISGASSELYLFENAFLERVTFDGVALKGTVNVFSSVVLEEESVIDMK
;
A
#
# COMPACT_ATOMS: atom_id res chain seq x y z
N MET A 1 -10.51 -18.69 74.33
CA MET A 1 -11.50 -18.67 73.23
C MET A 1 -10.92 -17.81 72.10
N LYS A 2 -10.36 -18.42 71.04
CA LYS A 2 -9.59 -17.72 69.98
C LYS A 2 -10.54 -17.06 68.98
N ARG A 3 -10.47 -15.73 68.84
CA ARG A 3 -11.16 -14.95 67.80
C ARG A 3 -10.56 -15.27 66.44
N LYS A 4 -11.36 -15.80 65.50
CA LYS A 4 -10.96 -15.95 64.10
C LYS A 4 -11.26 -14.65 63.37
N ASN A 5 -10.22 -13.96 62.92
CA ASN A 5 -10.33 -12.81 62.02
C ASN A 5 -10.75 -13.32 60.63
N PHE A 6 -11.92 -12.87 60.17
CA PHE A 6 -12.44 -13.18 58.84
C PHE A 6 -11.86 -12.14 57.87
N PHE A 7 -10.90 -12.53 57.04
CA PHE A 7 -10.41 -11.68 55.96
C PHE A 7 -11.41 -11.72 54.80
N LEU A 8 -12.09 -10.61 54.54
CA LEU A 8 -12.92 -10.39 53.36
C LEU A 8 -11.99 -10.03 52.20
N VAL A 9 -11.75 -10.96 51.27
CA VAL A 9 -11.03 -10.66 50.02
C VAL A 9 -12.06 -10.10 49.03
N LEU A 10 -12.05 -8.78 48.85
CA LEU A 10 -12.84 -8.11 47.83
C LEU A 10 -12.19 -8.38 46.45
N SER A 11 -12.74 -9.32 45.70
CA SER A 11 -12.34 -9.60 44.33
C SER A 11 -12.82 -8.45 43.43
N LEU A 12 -11.88 -7.59 43.02
CA LEU A 12 -12.11 -6.53 42.04
C LEU A 12 -12.10 -7.17 40.64
N THR A 13 -13.28 -7.48 40.11
CA THR A 13 -13.43 -7.92 38.71
C THR A 13 -13.29 -6.70 37.81
N LEU A 14 -12.12 -6.58 37.16
CA LEU A 14 -11.86 -5.60 36.12
C LEU A 14 -12.67 -6.01 34.87
N LEU A 15 -13.84 -5.40 34.65
CA LEU A 15 -14.54 -5.49 33.37
C LEU A 15 -13.71 -4.72 32.32
N LEU A 16 -12.93 -5.45 31.52
CA LEU A 16 -12.42 -4.95 30.26
C LEU A 16 -13.63 -4.72 29.34
N ALA A 17 -14.03 -3.45 29.18
CA ALA A 17 -14.92 -3.05 28.11
C ALA A 17 -14.17 -3.26 26.78
N PHE A 18 -14.38 -4.41 26.15
CA PHE A 18 -14.08 -4.56 24.73
C PHE A 18 -14.94 -3.54 24.00
N GLY A 19 -14.31 -2.50 23.46
CA GLY A 19 -14.94 -1.63 22.49
C GLY A 19 -15.42 -2.50 21.33
N ILE A 20 -16.73 -2.68 21.20
CA ILE A 20 -17.32 -3.33 20.04
C ILE A 20 -17.08 -2.35 18.89
N SER A 21 -15.99 -2.53 18.15
CA SER A 21 -15.88 -1.92 16.84
C SER A 21 -17.00 -2.51 16.00
N ASN A 22 -17.92 -1.67 15.52
CA ASN A 22 -18.86 -2.05 14.48
C ASN A 22 -18.08 -2.34 13.20
N ALA A 23 -17.43 -3.50 13.13
CA ALA A 23 -16.92 -4.01 11.87
C ALA A 23 -18.15 -4.25 11.00
N LYS A 24 -18.26 -3.50 9.89
CA LYS A 24 -19.23 -3.88 8.86
C LYS A 24 -18.91 -5.30 8.42
N ALA A 25 -19.92 -6.10 8.15
CA ALA A 25 -19.72 -7.43 7.62
C ALA A 25 -18.93 -7.36 6.30
N GLN A 26 -17.84 -8.11 6.22
CA GLN A 26 -17.02 -8.23 5.02
C GLN A 26 -17.72 -9.11 3.98
N ILE A 27 -17.53 -8.81 2.70
CA ILE A 27 -17.93 -9.67 1.59
C ILE A 27 -16.70 -10.46 1.14
N HIS A 28 -16.81 -11.78 1.17
CA HIS A 28 -15.73 -12.67 0.77
C HIS A 28 -16.00 -13.20 -0.64
N SER A 29 -14.96 -13.30 -1.47
CA SER A 29 -15.05 -14.12 -2.67
C SER A 29 -15.15 -15.60 -2.29
N THR A 30 -15.66 -16.43 -3.19
CA THR A 30 -15.48 -17.88 -3.06
C THR A 30 -14.01 -18.24 -3.32
N THR A 31 -13.60 -19.45 -2.94
CA THR A 31 -12.27 -19.99 -3.26
C THR A 31 -12.12 -20.33 -4.76
N GLY A 32 -13.23 -20.56 -5.46
CA GLY A 32 -13.25 -20.75 -6.91
C GLY A 32 -13.11 -19.45 -7.69
N GLY A 33 -13.56 -18.33 -7.11
CA GLY A 33 -13.38 -17.00 -7.68
C GLY A 33 -14.27 -16.70 -8.88
N GLY A 34 -13.79 -15.89 -9.82
CA GLY A 34 -14.48 -15.51 -11.05
C GLY A 34 -14.53 -14.00 -11.30
N SER A 35 -15.49 -13.56 -12.10
CA SER A 35 -15.66 -12.14 -12.45
C SER A 35 -16.22 -11.36 -11.26
N TRP A 36 -15.65 -10.19 -10.94
CA TRP A 36 -16.16 -9.33 -9.86
C TRP A 36 -17.66 -9.05 -9.99
N SER A 37 -18.15 -8.88 -11.22
CA SER A 37 -19.56 -8.61 -11.55
C SER A 37 -20.46 -9.85 -11.56
N ASP A 38 -19.94 -11.05 -11.29
CA ASP A 38 -20.75 -12.27 -11.20
C ASP A 38 -21.12 -12.55 -9.74
N THR A 39 -22.42 -12.77 -9.50
CA THR A 39 -22.91 -13.19 -8.18
C THR A 39 -22.21 -14.46 -7.69
N LEU A 40 -21.83 -15.39 -8.58
CA LEU A 40 -21.23 -16.66 -8.20
C LEU A 40 -19.81 -16.53 -7.64
N THR A 41 -19.15 -15.40 -7.89
CA THR A 41 -17.82 -15.10 -7.35
C THR A 41 -17.87 -14.79 -5.86
N TRP A 42 -19.02 -14.45 -5.30
CA TRP A 42 -19.14 -13.94 -3.93
C TRP A 42 -19.95 -14.87 -3.03
N VAL A 43 -19.49 -15.04 -1.80
CA VAL A 43 -20.24 -15.74 -0.76
C VAL A 43 -21.58 -15.05 -0.54
N ASN A 44 -22.65 -15.84 -0.43
CA ASN A 44 -24.04 -15.36 -0.35
C ASN A 44 -24.52 -14.58 -1.58
N TRP A 45 -23.85 -14.73 -2.74
CA TRP A 45 -24.28 -14.15 -4.02
C TRP A 45 -24.35 -12.62 -4.05
N LYS A 46 -23.65 -11.94 -3.13
CA LYS A 46 -23.64 -10.49 -3.00
C LYS A 46 -22.42 -9.88 -3.68
N ILE A 47 -22.62 -9.17 -4.80
CA ILE A 47 -21.57 -8.40 -5.47
C ILE A 47 -21.22 -7.17 -4.61
N PRO A 48 -19.93 -6.93 -4.28
CA PRO A 48 -19.51 -5.73 -3.56
C PRO A 48 -19.63 -4.44 -4.40
N GLY A 49 -19.95 -3.34 -3.72
CA GLY A 49 -19.83 -1.98 -4.24
C GLY A 49 -19.01 -1.05 -3.32
N ALA A 50 -18.99 0.25 -3.63
CA ALA A 50 -18.12 1.26 -3.00
C ALA A 50 -18.10 1.30 -1.45
N ILE A 51 -19.15 0.85 -0.78
CA ILE A 51 -19.29 0.94 0.68
C ILE A 51 -18.94 -0.36 1.43
N ASP A 52 -18.67 -1.43 0.69
CA ASP A 52 -18.44 -2.77 1.24
C ASP A 52 -16.95 -3.03 1.47
N ASP A 53 -16.61 -3.71 2.57
CA ASP A 53 -15.26 -4.24 2.77
C ASP A 53 -15.16 -5.60 2.09
N VAL A 54 -14.12 -5.80 1.30
CA VAL A 54 -13.96 -6.99 0.45
C VAL A 54 -12.76 -7.80 0.87
N VAL A 55 -12.94 -9.12 0.93
CA VAL A 55 -11.88 -10.10 1.14
C VAL A 55 -11.83 -11.05 -0.06
N ILE A 56 -10.66 -11.14 -0.69
CA ILE A 56 -10.40 -12.00 -1.84
C ILE A 56 -9.76 -13.30 -1.34
N GLU A 57 -10.55 -14.38 -1.34
CA GLU A 57 -10.16 -15.73 -0.89
C GLU A 57 -9.64 -16.61 -2.05
N GLY A 58 -10.06 -16.31 -3.29
CA GLY A 58 -9.72 -17.02 -4.52
C GLY A 58 -9.45 -16.05 -5.68
N PRO A 59 -9.30 -16.51 -6.92
CA PRO A 59 -8.97 -15.65 -8.05
C PRO A 59 -10.15 -14.79 -8.51
N VAL A 60 -10.03 -13.47 -8.43
CA VAL A 60 -11.07 -12.52 -8.85
C VAL A 60 -10.59 -11.64 -10.00
N ASP A 61 -11.36 -11.66 -11.09
CA ASP A 61 -11.15 -10.84 -12.28
C ASP A 61 -11.97 -9.53 -12.19
N VAL A 62 -11.27 -8.40 -12.13
CA VAL A 62 -11.83 -7.05 -12.16
C VAL A 62 -12.50 -6.79 -13.51
N THR A 63 -13.75 -6.33 -13.45
CA THR A 63 -14.59 -5.99 -14.62
C THR A 63 -15.31 -4.64 -14.43
N GLY A 64 -14.59 -3.63 -13.92
CA GLY A 64 -15.16 -2.36 -13.49
C GLY A 64 -15.73 -2.49 -12.08
N ALA A 65 -14.85 -2.39 -11.09
CA ALA A 65 -15.13 -2.75 -9.71
C ALA A 65 -14.83 -1.60 -8.75
N GLU A 66 -15.52 -1.61 -7.60
CA GLU A 66 -15.26 -0.69 -6.50
C GLU A 66 -15.54 -1.35 -5.15
N CYS A 67 -14.78 -0.95 -4.13
CA CYS A 67 -15.02 -1.34 -2.75
C CYS A 67 -14.51 -0.27 -1.77
N ARG A 68 -14.91 -0.38 -0.51
CA ARG A 68 -14.42 0.49 0.55
C ARG A 68 -13.00 0.08 0.94
N ASN A 69 -12.83 -1.13 1.47
CA ASN A 69 -11.52 -1.69 1.79
C ASN A 69 -11.32 -3.00 1.04
N LEU A 70 -10.08 -3.35 0.79
CA LEU A 70 -9.71 -4.58 0.10
C LEU A 70 -8.66 -5.35 0.90
N VAL A 71 -8.92 -6.63 1.16
CA VAL A 71 -7.92 -7.58 1.65
C VAL A 71 -7.77 -8.69 0.62
N VAL A 72 -6.55 -8.91 0.13
CA VAL A 72 -6.21 -10.09 -0.68
C VAL A 72 -5.54 -11.11 0.24
N GLN A 73 -6.18 -12.26 0.47
CA GLN A 73 -5.64 -13.31 1.33
C GLN A 73 -4.46 -14.02 0.64
N PRO A 74 -3.62 -14.79 1.37
CA PRO A 74 -2.47 -15.48 0.79
C PRO A 74 -2.76 -16.35 -0.45
N ASN A 75 -3.95 -16.95 -0.53
CA ASN A 75 -4.38 -17.73 -1.70
C ASN A 75 -5.20 -16.92 -2.72
N GLY A 76 -5.52 -15.67 -2.39
CA GLY A 76 -6.27 -14.76 -3.23
C GLY A 76 -5.42 -14.21 -4.38
N ILE A 77 -6.06 -14.05 -5.54
CA ILE A 77 -5.47 -13.40 -6.70
C ILE A 77 -6.45 -12.32 -7.15
N LEU A 78 -5.99 -11.09 -7.30
CA LEU A 78 -6.74 -10.01 -7.91
C LEU A 78 -6.04 -9.59 -9.21
N GLN A 79 -6.79 -9.59 -10.32
CA GLN A 79 -6.27 -9.23 -11.63
C GLN A 79 -7.36 -8.62 -12.51
N ASN A 80 -7.02 -7.97 -13.62
CA ASN A 80 -8.02 -7.59 -14.63
C ASN A 80 -8.55 -8.82 -15.37
N ARG A 81 -9.71 -8.70 -16.03
CA ARG A 81 -10.15 -9.70 -17.01
C ARG A 81 -9.39 -9.56 -18.33
N SER A 82 -9.17 -10.66 -19.04
CA SER A 82 -8.33 -10.76 -20.25
C SER A 82 -8.79 -10.00 -21.51
N TYR A 83 -9.92 -9.27 -21.46
CA TYR A 83 -10.54 -8.66 -22.65
C TYR A 83 -10.16 -7.20 -22.90
N THR A 84 -9.85 -6.44 -21.84
CA THR A 84 -9.53 -5.01 -21.93
C THR A 84 -8.84 -4.55 -20.64
N ASN A 85 -8.43 -3.29 -20.61
CA ASN A 85 -7.96 -2.64 -19.40
C ASN A 85 -9.14 -2.42 -18.44
N TYR A 86 -8.93 -2.70 -17.16
CA TYR A 86 -9.94 -2.47 -16.14
C TYR A 86 -9.39 -1.70 -14.95
N THR A 87 -10.25 -0.90 -14.33
CA THR A 87 -9.95 -0.16 -13.11
C THR A 87 -10.71 -0.76 -11.93
N LEU A 88 -9.99 -0.99 -10.83
CA LEU A 88 -10.57 -1.19 -9.50
C LEU A 88 -10.42 0.11 -8.70
N ARG A 89 -11.50 0.57 -8.08
CA ARG A 89 -11.49 1.71 -7.15
C ARG A 89 -11.61 1.23 -5.71
N VAL A 90 -10.62 1.54 -4.88
CA VAL A 90 -10.65 1.24 -3.44
C VAL A 90 -10.70 2.56 -2.69
N HIS A 91 -11.82 2.84 -2.02
CA HIS A 91 -12.04 4.13 -1.34
C HIS A 91 -11.31 4.25 0.01
N GLY A 92 -10.68 3.17 0.46
CA GLY A 92 -9.95 3.07 1.71
C GLY A 92 -8.70 2.23 1.53
N THR A 93 -8.42 1.37 2.51
CA THR A 93 -7.15 0.65 2.61
C THR A 93 -7.10 -0.59 1.73
N VAL A 94 -5.93 -0.84 1.13
CA VAL A 94 -5.59 -2.12 0.48
C VAL A 94 -4.57 -2.86 1.34
N THR A 95 -4.93 -4.08 1.75
CA THR A 95 -4.01 -5.04 2.37
C THR A 95 -3.79 -6.22 1.44
N ASN A 96 -2.59 -6.33 0.85
CA ASN A 96 -2.22 -7.43 -0.02
C ASN A 96 -1.37 -8.46 0.73
N ASN A 97 -1.92 -9.66 0.96
CA ASN A 97 -1.15 -10.82 1.44
C ASN A 97 -0.99 -11.92 0.37
N GLY A 98 -1.63 -11.75 -0.78
CA GLY A 98 -1.65 -12.70 -1.90
C GLY A 98 -0.99 -12.12 -3.14
N ILE A 99 -1.71 -12.11 -4.27
CA ILE A 99 -1.21 -11.62 -5.55
C ILE A 99 -2.14 -10.55 -6.12
N ILE A 100 -1.60 -9.37 -6.41
CA ILE A 100 -2.24 -8.32 -7.21
C ILE A 100 -1.42 -8.15 -8.49
N ARG A 101 -2.03 -8.38 -9.66
CA ARG A 101 -1.28 -8.36 -10.93
C ARG A 101 -2.11 -7.96 -12.14
N ASN A 102 -1.44 -7.67 -13.26
CA ASN A 102 -2.12 -7.75 -14.55
C ASN A 102 -2.47 -9.20 -14.88
N PHE A 103 -3.52 -9.42 -15.67
CA PHE A 103 -3.78 -10.73 -16.25
C PHE A 103 -2.54 -11.15 -17.06
N PRO A 104 -2.00 -12.37 -16.86
CA PRO A 104 -0.80 -12.81 -17.57
C PRO A 104 -0.91 -12.69 -19.09
N GLY A 105 -0.06 -11.84 -19.68
CA GLY A 105 0.07 -11.67 -21.14
C GLY A 105 -0.95 -10.74 -21.80
N TRP A 106 -1.95 -10.21 -21.09
CA TRP A 106 -3.03 -9.43 -21.71
C TRP A 106 -3.51 -8.25 -20.85
N TYR A 107 -3.61 -7.07 -21.48
CA TYR A 107 -4.19 -5.82 -20.94
C TYR A 107 -3.70 -5.43 -19.53
N ASN A 108 -4.25 -4.33 -19.01
CA ASN A 108 -3.76 -3.70 -17.80
C ASN A 108 -4.82 -3.68 -16.69
N LEU A 109 -4.39 -4.00 -15.48
CA LEU A 109 -5.07 -3.63 -14.25
C LEU A 109 -4.59 -2.25 -13.79
N TYR A 110 -5.55 -1.34 -13.65
CA TYR A 110 -5.38 -0.05 -12.99
C TYR A 110 -6.07 -0.07 -11.63
N MET A 111 -5.47 0.57 -10.63
CA MET A 111 -6.04 0.70 -9.30
C MET A 111 -6.03 2.16 -8.88
N THR A 112 -7.12 2.65 -8.31
CA THR A 112 -7.14 3.90 -7.54
C THR A 112 -7.36 3.56 -6.08
N VAL A 113 -6.50 4.07 -5.19
CA VAL A 113 -6.55 3.79 -3.75
C VAL A 113 -6.57 5.10 -2.99
N SER A 114 -7.63 5.35 -2.21
CA SER A 114 -7.78 6.59 -1.44
C SER A 114 -7.33 6.46 0.01
N GLY A 115 -7.02 5.25 0.49
CA GLY A 115 -6.47 5.01 1.83
C GLY A 115 -5.11 4.30 1.81
N ASP A 116 -4.72 3.70 2.93
CA ASP A 116 -3.37 3.14 3.09
C ASP A 116 -3.08 1.94 2.17
N ILE A 117 -1.79 1.66 1.95
CA ILE A 117 -1.32 0.40 1.34
C ILE A 117 -0.48 -0.39 2.35
N ILE A 118 -0.90 -1.63 2.58
CA ILE A 118 -0.12 -2.65 3.27
C ILE A 118 0.20 -3.76 2.26
N ASN A 119 1.47 -3.92 1.90
CA ASN A 119 1.92 -4.93 0.94
C ASN A 119 2.80 -6.00 1.60
N ASN A 120 2.23 -7.18 1.76
CA ASN A 120 2.88 -8.40 2.24
C ASN A 120 2.93 -9.51 1.18
N GLY A 121 2.41 -9.23 -0.02
CA GLY A 121 2.27 -10.17 -1.13
C GLY A 121 3.00 -9.74 -2.40
N GLU A 122 2.68 -10.40 -3.51
CA GLU A 122 3.15 -10.00 -4.84
C GLU A 122 2.29 -8.86 -5.38
N TRP A 123 2.95 -7.82 -5.91
CA TRP A 123 2.29 -6.69 -6.56
C TRP A 123 2.93 -6.39 -7.92
N SER A 124 2.19 -6.56 -9.02
CA SER A 124 2.70 -6.46 -10.40
C SER A 124 1.66 -5.96 -11.42
N ASN A 125 0.78 -5.04 -10.99
CA ASN A 125 -0.18 -4.38 -11.88
C ASN A 125 0.46 -3.26 -12.74
N SER A 126 -0.32 -2.66 -13.65
CA SER A 126 0.16 -1.62 -14.56
C SER A 126 0.24 -0.23 -13.90
N TYR A 127 -0.84 0.23 -13.26
CA TYR A 127 -0.87 1.54 -12.60
C TYR A 127 -1.60 1.47 -11.26
N THR A 128 -0.98 2.04 -10.23
CA THR A 128 -1.62 2.33 -8.95
C THR A 128 -1.59 3.85 -8.73
N TYR A 129 -2.76 4.45 -8.66
CA TYR A 129 -2.96 5.86 -8.33
C TYR A 129 -3.34 5.99 -6.87
N LEU A 130 -2.55 6.72 -6.09
CA LEU A 130 -2.88 7.14 -4.74
C LEU A 130 -3.68 8.44 -4.85
N THR A 131 -4.89 8.45 -4.28
CA THR A 131 -5.92 9.47 -4.55
C THR A 131 -6.58 10.01 -3.27
N GLY A 132 -6.00 9.70 -2.12
CA GLY A 132 -6.46 10.22 -0.84
C GLY A 132 -6.24 11.73 -0.77
N ASP A 133 -7.14 12.44 -0.12
CA ASP A 133 -7.03 13.88 0.16
C ASP A 133 -6.39 14.17 1.52
N GLN A 134 -5.92 13.12 2.20
CA GLN A 134 -5.16 13.13 3.44
C GLN A 134 -3.92 12.27 3.25
N ASP A 135 -2.92 12.46 4.10
CA ASP A 135 -1.70 11.64 4.10
C ASP A 135 -2.03 10.13 4.09
N GLN A 136 -1.47 9.40 3.12
CA GLN A 136 -1.62 7.95 2.98
C GLN A 136 -0.36 7.26 3.49
N THR A 137 -0.51 6.17 4.24
CA THR A 137 0.63 5.39 4.74
C THR A 137 0.95 4.21 3.82
N LEU A 138 2.24 3.92 3.67
CA LEU A 138 2.76 2.75 2.97
C LEU A 138 3.51 1.86 3.98
N SER A 139 3.16 0.57 4.00
CA SER A 139 3.80 -0.45 4.87
C SER A 139 4.11 -1.71 4.08
N PHE A 140 5.38 -2.03 3.88
CA PHE A 140 5.85 -3.12 3.01
C PHE A 140 6.64 -4.16 3.80
N THR A 141 6.22 -5.43 3.70
CA THR A 141 7.08 -6.58 4.05
C THR A 141 7.55 -7.34 2.79
N LYS A 142 6.97 -6.99 1.64
CA LYS A 142 7.37 -7.39 0.29
C LYS A 142 7.53 -6.18 -0.61
N GLU A 143 8.40 -6.28 -1.59
CA GLU A 143 8.62 -5.23 -2.59
C GLU A 143 7.33 -4.90 -3.33
N PHE A 144 7.14 -3.63 -3.64
CA PHE A 144 6.13 -3.19 -4.60
C PHE A 144 6.75 -3.22 -6.00
N SER A 145 6.16 -4.00 -6.91
CA SER A 145 6.65 -4.17 -8.30
C SER A 145 5.60 -3.83 -9.36
N GLY A 146 4.59 -3.02 -9.01
CA GLY A 146 3.69 -2.44 -10.00
C GLY A 146 4.45 -1.51 -10.94
N TYR A 147 4.08 -1.47 -12.23
CA TYR A 147 4.86 -0.74 -13.23
C TYR A 147 4.92 0.78 -12.96
N ARG A 148 3.81 1.36 -12.51
CA ARG A 148 3.75 2.79 -12.13
C ARG A 148 2.93 2.99 -10.85
N LEU A 149 3.51 3.77 -9.95
CA LEU A 149 2.83 4.36 -8.80
C LEU A 149 2.81 5.88 -8.98
N GLU A 150 1.62 6.47 -8.89
CA GLU A 150 1.42 7.92 -9.00
C GLU A 150 0.69 8.41 -7.76
N ASP A 151 1.29 9.37 -7.07
CA ASP A 151 0.60 10.14 -6.04
C ASP A 151 -0.17 11.27 -6.71
N ALA A 152 -1.50 11.17 -6.78
CA ALA A 152 -2.31 12.05 -7.60
C ALA A 152 -2.65 13.38 -6.91
N ASP A 153 -2.54 13.46 -5.58
CA ASP A 153 -2.83 14.67 -4.81
C ASP A 153 -1.53 15.29 -4.25
N PRO A 154 -1.07 16.44 -4.77
CA PRO A 154 0.15 17.08 -4.29
C PRO A 154 0.05 17.63 -2.86
N GLN A 155 -1.14 17.63 -2.24
CA GLN A 155 -1.34 18.10 -0.87
C GLN A 155 -1.27 16.97 0.18
N SER A 156 -1.46 15.71 -0.21
CA SER A 156 -1.34 14.55 0.68
C SER A 156 0.04 13.92 0.58
N ALA A 157 0.75 13.74 1.69
CA ALA A 157 2.02 13.04 1.67
C ALA A 157 1.86 11.52 1.70
N LEU A 158 2.86 10.83 1.16
CA LEU A 158 3.05 9.40 1.39
C LEU A 158 3.95 9.19 2.61
N ILE A 159 3.44 8.54 3.64
CA ILE A 159 4.17 8.28 4.88
C ILE A 159 4.71 6.85 4.86
N ALA A 160 6.03 6.71 4.88
CA ALA A 160 6.67 5.41 5.02
C ALA A 160 6.61 4.94 6.48
N ASN A 161 5.79 3.93 6.75
CA ASN A 161 5.65 3.34 8.09
C ASN A 161 6.60 2.15 8.31
N THR A 162 7.19 1.65 7.23
CA THR A 162 8.31 0.69 7.23
C THR A 162 9.39 1.20 6.29
N ASP A 163 10.52 0.49 6.21
CA ASP A 163 11.38 0.61 5.04
C ASP A 163 10.57 0.23 3.79
N LEU A 164 10.77 0.96 2.69
CA LEU A 164 10.02 0.76 1.45
C LEU A 164 10.97 0.28 0.36
N THR A 165 10.56 -0.78 -0.34
CA THR A 165 11.27 -1.31 -1.50
C THR A 165 10.38 -1.26 -2.72
N PHE A 166 10.82 -0.55 -3.75
CA PHE A 166 10.21 -0.51 -5.07
C PHE A 166 11.13 -1.15 -6.09
N LYS A 167 10.56 -1.99 -6.95
CA LYS A 167 11.31 -2.72 -7.97
C LYS A 167 10.65 -2.58 -9.33
N ASN A 168 11.40 -2.05 -10.29
CA ASN A 168 10.91 -1.76 -11.64
C ASN A 168 9.62 -0.93 -11.62
N THR A 169 9.53 0.03 -10.70
CA THR A 169 8.37 0.90 -10.53
C THR A 169 8.76 2.35 -10.85
N LYS A 170 8.02 2.97 -11.77
CA LYS A 170 8.06 4.41 -11.96
C LYS A 170 7.23 5.09 -10.87
N ILE A 171 7.84 5.97 -10.10
CA ILE A 171 7.21 6.70 -9.00
C ILE A 171 7.10 8.16 -9.38
N ASP A 172 5.87 8.61 -9.70
CA ASP A 172 5.55 10.01 -9.98
C ASP A 172 4.85 10.62 -8.76
N LEU A 173 5.52 11.55 -8.08
CA LEU A 173 4.96 12.20 -6.90
C LEU A 173 4.09 13.41 -7.25
N LYS A 174 4.05 13.86 -8.51
CA LYS A 174 3.18 14.97 -8.97
C LYS A 174 3.24 16.27 -8.17
N GLY A 175 4.33 16.52 -7.46
CA GLY A 175 4.56 17.67 -6.59
C GLY A 175 4.39 17.37 -5.09
N SER A 176 3.94 16.16 -4.74
CA SER A 176 3.83 15.63 -3.38
C SER A 176 5.19 15.25 -2.78
N GLN A 177 5.16 14.60 -1.62
CA GLN A 177 6.31 14.15 -0.87
C GLN A 177 6.19 12.72 -0.33
N ILE A 178 7.32 12.00 -0.25
CA ILE A 178 7.46 10.84 0.62
C ILE A 178 8.15 11.29 1.92
N ARG A 179 7.54 11.00 3.07
CA ARG A 179 8.14 11.22 4.39
C ARG A 179 8.62 9.88 4.97
N LEU A 180 9.91 9.77 5.18
CA LEU A 180 10.55 8.63 5.82
C LEU A 180 10.54 8.79 7.34
N GLY A 181 10.32 7.70 8.06
CA GLY A 181 10.53 7.66 9.51
C GLY A 181 12.01 7.90 9.87
N GLN A 182 12.28 8.18 11.15
CA GLN A 182 13.65 8.34 11.65
C GLN A 182 14.49 7.09 11.35
N GLY A 183 15.62 7.27 10.65
CA GLY A 183 16.47 6.15 10.22
C GLY A 183 15.87 5.26 9.14
N GLY A 184 14.69 5.62 8.61
CA GLY A 184 13.95 4.86 7.61
C GLY A 184 14.66 4.83 6.26
N LYS A 185 14.43 3.76 5.50
CA LYS A 185 15.12 3.51 4.24
C LYS A 185 14.15 3.36 3.08
N LEU A 186 14.55 3.93 1.95
CA LEU A 186 13.90 3.77 0.66
C LEU A 186 14.86 3.06 -0.29
N TYR A 187 14.40 1.98 -0.90
CA TYR A 187 15.16 1.19 -1.86
C TYR A 187 14.50 1.25 -3.24
N LEU A 188 15.24 1.72 -4.24
CA LEU A 188 14.80 1.76 -5.63
C LEU A 188 15.68 0.86 -6.47
N TYR A 189 15.06 -0.14 -7.10
CA TYR A 189 15.69 -1.02 -8.07
C TYR A 189 15.15 -0.71 -9.46
N GLY A 190 15.94 0.02 -10.26
CA GLY A 190 15.57 0.48 -11.60
C GLY A 190 14.54 1.60 -11.63
N GLU A 191 14.12 1.96 -12.84
CA GLU A 191 13.09 2.97 -13.16
C GLU A 191 13.34 4.37 -12.56
N TRP A 192 12.32 5.23 -12.57
CA TRP A 192 12.41 6.64 -12.19
C TRP A 192 11.66 6.94 -10.90
N LEU A 193 12.27 7.74 -10.03
CA LEU A 193 11.58 8.54 -9.02
C LEU A 193 11.59 10.00 -9.45
N PHE A 194 10.42 10.62 -9.54
CA PHE A 194 10.31 11.96 -10.12
C PHE A 194 9.15 12.82 -9.61
N ASN A 195 9.29 14.12 -9.83
CA ASN A 195 8.31 15.17 -9.51
C ASN A 195 7.90 15.26 -8.03
N GLY A 196 8.83 15.40 -7.09
CA GLY A 196 8.41 15.58 -5.69
C GLY A 196 9.55 15.80 -4.70
N LYS A 197 9.22 15.67 -3.41
CA LYS A 197 10.19 15.77 -2.31
C LYS A 197 10.33 14.44 -1.57
N ILE A 198 11.54 14.09 -1.17
CA ILE A 198 11.77 13.02 -0.19
C ILE A 198 12.36 13.66 1.06
N SER A 199 11.67 13.51 2.19
CA SER A 199 12.12 14.04 3.47
C SER A 199 12.32 12.94 4.50
N GLY A 200 13.30 13.08 5.37
CA GLY A 200 13.57 12.12 6.45
C GLY A 200 14.42 12.72 7.57
N ALA A 201 14.74 11.90 8.57
CA ALA A 201 15.61 12.27 9.67
C ALA A 201 16.64 11.16 9.88
N SER A 202 17.88 11.41 9.47
CA SER A 202 18.92 10.37 9.35
C SER A 202 18.50 9.20 8.45
N SER A 203 17.70 9.48 7.43
CA SER A 203 17.12 8.49 6.53
C SER A 203 18.02 8.25 5.31
N GLU A 204 17.81 7.14 4.61
CA GLU A 204 18.67 6.74 3.48
C GLU A 204 17.83 6.37 2.25
N LEU A 205 18.26 6.81 1.07
CA LEU A 205 17.76 6.34 -0.22
C LEU A 205 18.87 5.55 -0.93
N TYR A 206 18.56 4.31 -1.30
CA TYR A 206 19.43 3.43 -2.06
C TYR A 206 18.97 3.33 -3.52
N LEU A 207 19.87 3.61 -4.45
CA LEU A 207 19.64 3.57 -5.89
C LEU A 207 20.43 2.41 -6.53
N PHE A 208 19.70 1.45 -7.07
CA PHE A 208 20.24 0.23 -7.70
C PHE A 208 19.68 0.03 -9.11
N GLU A 209 20.33 -0.85 -9.88
CA GLU A 209 19.81 -1.37 -11.17
C GLU A 209 19.37 -0.28 -12.18
N ASN A 210 20.13 0.81 -12.27
CA ASN A 210 19.79 2.00 -13.09
C ASN A 210 18.52 2.72 -12.64
N ALA A 211 18.34 2.91 -11.33
CA ALA A 211 17.36 3.86 -10.83
C ALA A 211 17.78 5.31 -11.16
N PHE A 212 16.83 6.13 -11.62
CA PHE A 212 17.02 7.51 -12.03
C PHE A 212 16.19 8.48 -11.18
N LEU A 213 16.75 9.68 -10.98
CA LEU A 213 16.11 10.78 -10.30
C LEU A 213 15.81 11.92 -11.29
N GLU A 214 14.60 12.46 -11.24
CA GLU A 214 14.18 13.61 -12.05
C GLU A 214 13.28 14.58 -11.27
N ARG A 215 13.66 15.86 -11.17
CA ARG A 215 12.83 16.89 -10.52
C ARG A 215 12.47 16.50 -9.08
N VAL A 216 13.48 16.10 -8.31
CA VAL A 216 13.33 15.64 -6.92
C VAL A 216 14.15 16.52 -5.96
N THR A 217 13.54 16.93 -4.87
CA THR A 217 14.22 17.59 -3.74
C THR A 217 14.39 16.60 -2.59
N PHE A 218 15.56 16.59 -1.95
CA PHE A 218 15.88 15.76 -0.78
C PHE A 218 16.18 16.59 0.45
N ASP A 219 15.58 16.23 1.58
CA ASP A 219 15.71 16.93 2.86
C ASP A 219 15.95 15.92 4.00
N GLY A 220 17.13 15.96 4.63
CA GLY A 220 17.49 15.02 5.69
C GLY A 220 17.63 13.55 5.21
N VAL A 221 17.97 13.35 3.93
CA VAL A 221 18.11 12.01 3.32
C VAL A 221 19.51 11.84 2.73
N ALA A 222 20.18 10.76 3.10
CA ALA A 222 21.44 10.36 2.50
C ALA A 222 21.21 9.53 1.23
N LEU A 223 21.85 9.90 0.12
CA LEU A 223 21.81 9.13 -1.13
C LEU A 223 22.95 8.10 -1.16
N LYS A 224 22.60 6.85 -1.46
CA LYS A 224 23.50 5.68 -1.51
C LYS A 224 23.38 4.96 -2.86
N GLY A 225 24.46 4.30 -3.27
CA GLY A 225 24.53 3.54 -4.52
C GLY A 225 24.92 4.41 -5.72
N THR A 226 24.52 4.01 -6.93
CA THR A 226 24.80 4.79 -8.14
C THR A 226 23.70 5.83 -8.33
N VAL A 227 24.03 7.09 -8.05
CA VAL A 227 23.09 8.22 -8.18
C VAL A 227 22.99 8.67 -9.63
N ASN A 228 22.01 8.16 -10.39
CA ASN A 228 21.74 8.62 -11.74
C ASN A 228 20.76 9.80 -11.73
N VAL A 229 21.23 10.98 -12.14
CA VAL A 229 20.41 12.19 -12.24
C VAL A 229 20.06 12.43 -13.70
N PHE A 230 18.77 12.44 -14.02
CA PHE A 230 18.28 12.80 -15.35
C PHE A 230 18.08 14.30 -15.50
N SER A 231 17.37 14.93 -14.56
CA SER A 231 17.23 16.39 -14.50
C SER A 231 16.88 16.89 -13.09
N SER A 232 17.29 18.13 -12.77
CA SER A 232 16.88 18.89 -11.58
C SER A 232 16.77 18.11 -10.26
N VAL A 233 17.89 17.73 -9.66
CA VAL A 233 17.94 17.16 -8.31
C VAL A 233 18.51 18.18 -7.34
N VAL A 234 17.83 18.40 -6.21
CA VAL A 234 18.20 19.38 -5.18
C VAL A 234 18.42 18.67 -3.85
N LEU A 235 19.51 18.98 -3.16
CA LEU A 235 19.82 18.51 -1.81
C LEU A 235 19.75 19.70 -0.85
N GLU A 236 18.92 19.62 0.19
CA GLU A 236 18.85 20.63 1.27
C GLU A 236 19.94 20.37 2.33
N GLU A 237 20.18 21.32 3.25
CA GLU A 237 21.39 21.42 4.10
C GLU A 237 21.72 20.17 4.95
N GLU A 238 20.79 19.23 5.12
CA GLU A 238 20.98 17.98 5.88
C GLU A 238 21.17 16.73 5.01
N SER A 239 21.10 16.86 3.68
CA SER A 239 21.23 15.75 2.74
C SER A 239 22.70 15.50 2.38
N VAL A 240 23.11 14.23 2.33
CA VAL A 240 24.51 13.82 2.08
C VAL A 240 24.56 12.79 0.96
N ILE A 241 25.55 12.87 0.07
CA ILE A 241 25.83 11.80 -0.91
C ILE A 241 27.00 10.96 -0.39
N ASP A 242 26.81 9.65 -0.27
CA ASP A 242 27.88 8.69 0.04
C ASP A 242 28.11 7.77 -1.16
N MET A 243 29.18 8.05 -1.91
CA MET A 243 29.59 7.31 -3.09
C MET A 243 30.64 6.27 -2.69
N LYS A 244 30.37 4.98 -2.96
CA LYS A 244 31.35 3.90 -2.93
C LYS A 244 31.56 3.33 -4.31
#